data_AF-T0ZKE6-F1
#
_entry.id   AF-T0ZKE6-F1
#
_cell.length_a   1.000
_cell.length_b   1.000
_cell.length_c   1.000
_cell.angle_alpha   90.00
_cell.angle_beta   90.00
_cell.angle_gamma   90.00
#
_symmetry.space_group_name_H-M   'P 1'
#
loop_
_entity.id
_entity.type
_entity.pdbx_description
1 polymer ?
#
loop_
_entity_poly.entity_id
_entity_poly.type
_entity_poly.pdbx_seq_one_letter_code
_entity_poly.pdbx_strand_id
1 'polypeptide(L)'
;MTLSSITESTDALADLIEGRLPDARGRFGPFGGRYVPETLIPALERLEDGVRQHLRSPSFQQELGAELNSWVGRPTALTFAGRLSERWGARIWLKREDLAHTGAHKINNAIGQALLAKRLGAKRIVAETGAGQHGVASAAACAR
;
A
#
# COMPACT_ATOMS: atom_id res chain seq x y z
N MET A 1 -8.04 -10.69 -33.30
CA MET A 1 -8.15 -10.30 -31.87
C MET A 1 -9.64 -10.39 -31.54
N THR A 2 -10.07 -11.53 -31.01
CA THR A 2 -11.49 -11.91 -30.93
C THR A 2 -12.21 -11.18 -29.81
N LEU A 3 -13.49 -10.86 -30.06
CA LEU A 3 -14.42 -10.16 -29.16
C LEU A 3 -14.52 -10.78 -27.75
N SER A 4 -14.14 -12.04 -27.55
CA SER A 4 -14.15 -12.69 -26.22
C SER A 4 -13.11 -12.13 -25.25
N SER A 5 -12.01 -11.56 -25.74
CA SER A 5 -10.96 -10.96 -24.90
C SER A 5 -11.36 -9.62 -24.30
N ILE A 6 -12.34 -8.93 -24.90
CA ILE A 6 -12.85 -7.64 -24.40
C ILE A 6 -13.86 -7.87 -23.27
N THR A 7 -14.70 -8.91 -23.37
CA THR A 7 -15.68 -9.28 -22.34
C THR A 7 -15.04 -9.69 -21.01
N GLU A 8 -13.95 -10.47 -21.02
CA GLU A 8 -13.23 -10.85 -19.78
C GLU A 8 -12.59 -9.65 -19.05
N SER A 9 -12.19 -8.62 -19.80
CA SER A 9 -11.53 -7.42 -19.23
C SER A 9 -12.52 -6.46 -18.56
N THR A 10 -13.77 -6.40 -19.02
CA THR A 10 -14.82 -5.55 -18.43
C THR A 10 -15.30 -6.07 -17.08
N ASP A 11 -15.39 -7.40 -16.91
CA ASP A 11 -15.84 -8.02 -15.66
C ASP A 11 -14.81 -7.83 -14.53
N ALA A 12 -13.52 -7.95 -14.85
CA ALA A 12 -12.45 -7.78 -13.86
C ALA A 12 -12.35 -6.35 -13.29
N LEU A 13 -12.61 -5.32 -14.10
CA LEU A 13 -12.61 -3.93 -13.64
C LEU A 13 -13.82 -3.66 -12.72
N ALA A 14 -14.99 -4.16 -13.08
CA ALA A 14 -16.18 -4.07 -12.25
C ALA A 14 -15.95 -4.77 -10.90
N ASP A 15 -15.40 -5.99 -10.92
CA ASP A 15 -15.04 -6.74 -9.71
C ASP A 15 -14.06 -5.99 -8.81
N LEU A 16 -13.06 -5.32 -9.38
CA LEU A 16 -12.10 -4.52 -8.64
C LEU A 16 -12.77 -3.29 -7.97
N ILE A 17 -13.58 -2.55 -8.73
CA ILE A 17 -14.28 -1.35 -8.25
C ILE A 17 -15.28 -1.72 -7.15
N GLU A 18 -15.97 -2.85 -7.30
CA GLU A 18 -16.96 -3.36 -6.35
C GLU A 18 -16.31 -4.10 -5.16
N GLY A 19 -14.97 -4.16 -5.11
CA GLY A 19 -14.22 -4.73 -3.99
C GLY A 19 -14.33 -6.26 -3.87
N ARG A 20 -14.71 -6.94 -4.95
CA ARG A 20 -14.72 -8.42 -5.04
C ARG A 20 -13.33 -9.02 -5.25
N LEU A 21 -12.35 -8.19 -5.60
CA LEU A 21 -10.95 -8.57 -5.70
C LEU A 21 -10.10 -8.00 -4.55
N PRO A 22 -9.05 -8.72 -4.10
CA PRO A 22 -8.73 -10.11 -4.49
C PRO A 22 -9.78 -11.11 -3.99
N ASP A 23 -9.87 -12.27 -4.66
CA ASP A 23 -10.70 -13.39 -4.18
C ASP A 23 -10.22 -13.91 -2.80
N ALA A 24 -10.97 -14.84 -2.20
CA ALA A 24 -10.62 -15.40 -0.89
C ALA A 24 -9.27 -16.14 -0.86
N ARG A 25 -8.67 -16.44 -2.02
CA ARG A 25 -7.35 -17.06 -2.14
C ARG A 25 -6.24 -16.02 -2.42
N GLY A 26 -6.58 -14.73 -2.42
CA GLY A 26 -5.65 -13.64 -2.71
C GLY A 26 -5.39 -13.43 -4.20
N ARG A 27 -6.30 -13.87 -5.09
CA ARG A 27 -6.11 -13.74 -6.54
C ARG A 27 -6.87 -12.58 -7.16
N PHE A 28 -6.23 -11.92 -8.11
CA PHE A 28 -6.81 -10.96 -9.05
C PHE A 28 -6.92 -11.65 -10.41
N GLY A 29 -8.01 -12.39 -10.64
CA GLY A 29 -8.15 -13.27 -11.79
C GLY A 29 -7.03 -14.34 -11.80
N PRO A 30 -6.23 -14.48 -12.88
CA PRO A 30 -5.13 -15.45 -12.93
C PRO A 30 -3.92 -15.05 -12.07
N PHE A 31 -3.83 -13.79 -11.61
CA PHE A 31 -2.66 -13.24 -10.91
C PHE A 31 -2.81 -13.31 -9.38
N GLY A 32 -1.70 -13.20 -8.65
CA GLY A 32 -1.69 -13.23 -7.18
C GLY A 32 -1.69 -14.64 -6.61
N GLY A 33 -2.29 -14.81 -5.43
CA GLY A 33 -2.21 -16.06 -4.65
C GLY A 33 -0.92 -16.18 -3.83
N ARG A 34 -0.75 -17.33 -3.19
CA ARG A 34 0.37 -17.62 -2.27
C ARG A 34 1.17 -18.81 -2.79
N TYR A 35 2.30 -18.53 -3.42
CA TYR A 35 3.25 -19.53 -3.92
C TYR A 35 4.49 -19.55 -3.03
N VAL A 36 4.35 -20.12 -1.83
CA VAL A 36 5.37 -20.12 -0.79
C VAL A 36 5.59 -21.53 -0.24
N PRO A 37 6.76 -21.80 0.35
CA PRO A 37 6.95 -23.03 1.12
C PRO A 37 5.90 -23.19 2.22
N GLU A 38 5.51 -24.43 2.51
CA GLU A 38 4.53 -24.77 3.55
C GLU A 38 4.88 -24.17 4.92
N THR A 39 6.18 -24.09 5.23
CA THR A 39 6.70 -23.51 6.46
C THR A 39 6.37 -22.02 6.66
N LEU A 40 6.00 -21.29 5.60
CA LEU A 40 5.59 -19.89 5.67
C LEU A 40 4.08 -19.69 5.79
N ILE A 41 3.27 -20.72 5.52
CA ILE A 41 1.81 -20.61 5.53
C ILE A 41 1.28 -20.07 6.87
N PRO A 42 1.69 -20.61 8.05
CA PRO A 42 1.17 -20.13 9.33
C PRO A 42 1.49 -18.65 9.61
N ALA A 43 2.65 -18.17 9.13
CA ALA A 43 3.04 -16.77 9.30
C ALA A 43 2.17 -15.84 8.43
N LEU A 44 1.85 -16.26 7.21
CA LEU A 44 0.96 -15.49 6.31
C LEU A 44 -0.48 -15.47 6.82
N GLU A 45 -1.00 -16.59 7.32
CA GLU A 45 -2.35 -16.67 7.90
C GLU A 45 -2.48 -15.76 9.12
N ARG A 46 -1.51 -15.80 10.04
CA ARG A 46 -1.47 -14.88 11.18
C ARG A 46 -1.45 -13.41 10.76
N LEU A 47 -0.70 -13.07 9.71
CA LEU A 47 -0.68 -11.71 9.18
C LEU A 47 -2.04 -11.33 8.59
N GLU A 48 -2.64 -12.20 7.79
CA GLU A 48 -3.95 -11.96 7.17
C GLU A 48 -5.04 -11.76 8.21
N ASP A 49 -5.11 -12.63 9.23
CA ASP A 49 -6.06 -12.51 10.34
C ASP A 49 -5.86 -11.20 11.09
N GLY A 50 -4.61 -10.85 11.37
CA GLY A 50 -4.23 -9.58 11.98
C GLY A 50 -4.68 -8.36 11.17
N VAL A 51 -4.51 -8.40 9.86
CA VAL A 51 -4.98 -7.37 8.93
C VAL A 51 -6.50 -7.27 8.99
N ARG A 52 -7.22 -8.40 8.86
CA ARG A 52 -8.70 -8.44 8.89
C ARG A 52 -9.24 -7.88 10.21
N GLN A 53 -8.60 -8.20 11.32
CA GLN A 53 -9.00 -7.77 12.65
C GLN A 53 -8.72 -6.28 12.89
N HIS A 54 -7.52 -5.79 12.52
CA HIS A 54 -7.08 -4.47 12.97
C HIS A 54 -7.20 -3.37 11.93
N LEU A 55 -6.96 -3.68 10.64
CA LEU A 55 -6.75 -2.65 9.64
C LEU A 55 -7.95 -1.70 9.52
N ARG A 56 -9.18 -2.21 9.62
CA ARG A 56 -10.42 -1.42 9.53
C ARG A 56 -10.96 -0.95 10.89
N SER A 57 -10.31 -1.32 11.99
CA SER A 57 -10.78 -0.93 13.32
C SER A 57 -10.64 0.59 13.53
N PRO A 58 -11.61 1.26 14.19
CA PRO A 58 -11.54 2.71 14.42
C PRO A 58 -10.29 3.14 15.18
N SER A 59 -9.85 2.33 16.16
CA SER A 59 -8.66 2.64 16.95
C SER A 59 -7.37 2.55 16.12
N PHE A 60 -7.27 1.63 15.16
CA PHE A 60 -6.12 1.56 14.26
C PHE A 60 -6.14 2.71 13.25
N GLN A 61 -7.30 3.02 12.69
CA GLN A 61 -7.45 4.12 11.73
C GLN A 61 -7.15 5.48 12.37
N GLN A 62 -7.52 5.67 13.64
CA GLN A 62 -7.17 6.88 14.39
C GLN A 62 -5.66 7.00 14.61
N GLU A 63 -5.01 5.92 15.05
CA GLU A 63 -3.56 5.89 15.29
C GLU A 63 -2.78 6.11 13.98
N LEU A 64 -3.13 5.36 12.92
CA LEU A 64 -2.54 5.52 11.59
C LEU A 64 -2.78 6.94 11.05
N GLY A 65 -4.00 7.46 11.18
CA GLY A 65 -4.34 8.81 10.74
C GLY A 65 -3.52 9.89 11.46
N ALA A 66 -3.28 9.72 12.76
CA ALA A 66 -2.44 10.62 13.53
C ALA A 66 -0.98 10.60 13.05
N GLU A 67 -0.39 9.42 12.83
CA GLU A 67 0.98 9.31 12.29
C GLU A 67 1.07 9.85 10.85
N LEU A 68 0.08 9.56 10.01
CA LEU A 68 0.03 10.07 8.63
C LEU A 68 -0.03 11.59 8.60
N ASN A 69 -0.83 12.21 9.45
CA ASN A 69 -0.99 13.66 9.49
C ASN A 69 0.22 14.36 10.13
N SER A 70 0.57 13.95 11.35
CA SER A 70 1.50 14.69 12.19
C SER A 70 2.98 14.37 11.94
N TRP A 71 3.30 13.16 11.48
CA TRP A 71 4.69 12.71 11.31
C TRP A 71 5.06 12.48 9.84
N VAL A 72 4.19 11.83 9.06
CA VAL A 72 4.42 11.63 7.62
C VAL A 72 4.20 12.91 6.81
N GLY A 73 3.33 13.82 7.27
CA GLY A 73 3.05 15.10 6.60
C GLY A 73 1.95 15.01 5.55
N ARG A 74 0.93 14.16 5.77
CA ARG A 74 -0.25 14.07 4.90
C ARG A 74 -1.31 15.11 5.28
N PRO A 75 -2.14 15.57 4.32
CA PRO A 75 -2.11 15.25 2.89
C PRO A 75 -0.98 15.97 2.15
N THR A 76 -0.37 15.29 1.18
CA THR A 76 0.58 15.91 0.25
C THR A 76 -0.15 16.77 -0.79
N ALA A 77 0.49 17.86 -1.22
CA ALA A 77 -0.07 18.80 -2.18
C ALA A 77 -0.35 18.15 -3.56
N LEU A 78 -1.30 18.74 -4.30
CA LEU A 78 -1.50 18.50 -5.73
C LEU A 78 -1.09 19.78 -6.48
N THR A 79 0.07 19.76 -7.13
CA THR A 79 0.66 20.96 -7.74
C THR A 79 0.36 21.02 -9.24
N PHE A 80 -0.23 22.11 -9.73
CA PHE A 80 -0.40 22.33 -11.16
C PHE A 80 0.95 22.64 -11.83
N ALA A 81 1.33 21.87 -12.84
CA ALA A 81 2.59 22.02 -13.56
C ALA A 81 2.38 22.81 -14.85
N GLY A 82 2.27 24.14 -14.74
CA GLY A 82 1.92 25.03 -15.87
C GLY A 82 2.85 24.91 -17.09
N ARG A 83 4.16 25.01 -16.88
CA ARG A 83 5.16 24.89 -17.97
C ARG A 83 5.11 23.54 -18.68
N LEU A 84 4.87 22.47 -17.92
CA LEU A 84 4.73 21.13 -18.49
C LEU A 84 3.40 21.03 -19.25
N SER A 85 2.34 21.63 -18.70
CA SER A 85 1.02 21.64 -19.32
C SER A 85 1.03 22.35 -20.67
N GLU A 86 1.69 23.51 -20.76
CA GLU A 86 1.89 24.26 -22.01
C GLU A 86 2.67 23.43 -23.04
N ARG A 87 3.77 22.80 -22.61
CA ARG A 87 4.62 21.99 -23.50
C ARG A 87 3.90 20.78 -24.10
N TRP A 88 2.98 20.18 -23.35
CA TRP A 88 2.31 18.93 -23.75
C TRP A 88 0.85 19.11 -24.18
N GLY A 89 0.31 20.34 -24.13
CA GLY A 89 -1.07 20.64 -24.51
C GLY A 89 -2.13 19.99 -23.61
N ALA A 90 -1.79 19.64 -22.36
CA ALA A 90 -2.68 18.96 -21.42
C ALA A 90 -2.58 19.55 -20.02
N ARG A 91 -3.64 19.49 -19.20
CA ARG A 91 -3.58 19.93 -17.79
C ARG A 91 -2.86 18.90 -16.94
N ILE A 92 -1.60 19.17 -16.60
CA ILE A 92 -0.76 18.25 -15.83
C ILE A 92 -0.69 18.69 -14.37
N TRP A 93 -0.98 17.75 -13.46
CA TRP A 93 -0.89 17.92 -12.02
C TRP A 93 0.05 16.89 -11.41
N LEU A 94 0.81 17.29 -10.40
CA LEU A 94 1.75 16.42 -9.71
C LEU A 94 1.23 16.12 -8.30
N LYS A 95 0.98 14.84 -8.01
CA LYS A 95 0.71 14.39 -6.64
C LYS A 95 2.04 14.31 -5.88
N ARG A 96 2.24 15.23 -4.93
CA ARG A 96 3.55 15.51 -4.32
C ARG A 96 3.97 14.52 -3.23
N GLU A 97 3.99 13.23 -3.55
CA GLU A 97 4.48 12.19 -2.62
C GLU A 97 5.96 12.33 -2.27
N ASP A 98 6.71 13.12 -3.05
CA ASP A 98 8.07 13.54 -2.73
C ASP A 98 8.16 14.38 -1.44
N LEU A 99 7.07 15.01 -1.02
CA LEU A 99 7.01 15.81 0.21
C LEU A 99 6.65 14.99 1.46
N ALA A 100 6.33 13.70 1.31
CA ALA A 100 6.12 12.84 2.47
C ALA A 100 7.43 12.64 3.24
N HIS A 101 7.38 12.49 4.56
CA HIS A 101 8.56 12.18 5.38
C HIS A 101 9.33 10.99 4.77
N THR A 102 10.67 11.00 4.86
CA THR A 102 11.60 10.13 4.11
C THR A 102 11.71 10.39 2.59
N GLY A 103 10.93 11.32 2.04
CA GLY A 103 11.02 11.77 0.64
C GLY A 103 10.37 10.85 -0.40
N ALA A 104 9.57 9.86 0.04
CA ALA A 104 8.91 8.91 -0.85
C ALA A 104 7.60 8.37 -0.27
N HIS A 105 6.69 7.94 -1.14
CA HIS A 105 5.40 7.33 -0.76
C HIS A 105 5.52 6.03 0.07
N LYS A 106 6.71 5.41 0.15
CA LYS A 106 6.93 4.13 0.84
C LYS A 106 6.65 4.23 2.34
N ILE A 107 6.85 5.42 2.93
CA ILE A 107 6.60 5.64 4.36
C ILE A 107 5.15 5.39 4.75
N ASN A 108 4.18 5.65 3.84
CA ASN A 108 2.76 5.46 4.10
C ASN A 108 2.45 4.00 4.47
N ASN A 109 3.05 3.05 3.76
CA ASN A 109 2.90 1.62 4.05
C ASN A 109 3.79 1.18 5.22
N ALA A 110 5.03 1.68 5.28
CA ALA A 110 5.98 1.28 6.33
C ALA A 110 5.45 1.59 7.75
N ILE A 111 4.87 2.78 7.96
CA ILE A 111 4.29 3.13 9.27
C ILE A 111 3.06 2.26 9.59
N GLY A 112 2.19 1.99 8.61
CA GLY A 112 1.04 1.11 8.80
C GLY A 112 1.44 -0.32 9.17
N GLN A 113 2.46 -0.87 8.51
CA GLN A 113 2.98 -2.19 8.85
C GLN A 113 3.70 -2.21 10.21
N ALA A 114 4.42 -1.16 10.59
CA ALA A 114 5.03 -1.05 11.90
C ALA A 114 3.99 -1.03 13.03
N LEU A 115 2.93 -0.24 12.87
CA LEU A 115 1.80 -0.21 13.81
C LEU A 115 1.09 -1.57 13.89
N LEU A 116 0.86 -2.23 12.75
CA LEU A 116 0.25 -3.56 12.73
C LEU A 116 1.14 -4.60 13.42
N ALA A 117 2.44 -4.62 13.12
CA ALA A 117 3.40 -5.52 13.74
C ALA A 117 3.42 -5.34 15.27
N LYS A 118 3.39 -4.09 15.75
CA LYS A 118 3.27 -3.77 17.18
C LYS A 118 2.00 -4.36 17.80
N ARG A 119 0.84 -4.24 17.13
CA ARG A 119 -0.43 -4.84 17.59
C ARG A 119 -0.41 -6.36 17.59
N LEU A 120 0.27 -6.97 16.62
CA LEU A 120 0.47 -8.42 16.57
C LEU A 120 1.55 -8.91 17.55
N GLY A 121 2.11 -8.03 18.39
CA GLY A 121 3.09 -8.36 19.42
C GLY A 121 4.50 -8.63 18.88
N ALA A 122 4.78 -8.32 17.61
CA ALA A 122 6.10 -8.47 17.05
C ALA A 122 7.08 -7.49 17.72
N LYS A 123 8.29 -7.99 18.03
CA LYS A 123 9.37 -7.20 18.65
C LYS A 123 10.49 -6.82 17.69
N ARG A 124 10.43 -7.35 16.47
CA ARG A 124 11.44 -7.16 15.44
C ARG A 124 10.78 -7.13 14.07
N ILE A 125 11.17 -6.18 13.25
CA ILE A 125 10.77 -6.05 11.85
C ILE A 125 11.99 -6.39 10.99
N VAL A 126 11.75 -7.15 9.92
CA VAL A 126 12.74 -7.48 8.89
C VAL A 126 12.24 -6.90 7.58
N ALA A 127 13.14 -6.26 6.85
CA ALA A 127 12.89 -5.76 5.52
C ALA A 127 14.14 -5.97 4.67
N GLU A 128 13.92 -6.29 3.40
CA GLU A 128 14.92 -6.31 2.35
C GLU A 128 15.04 -4.93 1.70
N THR A 129 16.20 -4.62 1.13
CA THR A 129 16.30 -3.40 0.33
C THR A 129 17.37 -3.53 -0.75
N GLY A 130 17.07 -3.01 -1.95
CA GLY A 130 18.04 -2.84 -3.03
C GLY A 130 18.66 -1.44 -2.92
N ALA A 131 18.07 -0.47 -3.62
CA ALA A 131 18.55 0.92 -3.63
C ALA A 131 18.51 1.64 -2.25
N GLY A 132 17.90 1.06 -1.22
CA GLY A 132 17.93 1.57 0.16
C GLY A 132 16.69 2.32 0.62
N GLN A 133 15.88 2.89 -0.29
CA GLN A 133 14.71 3.71 0.09
C GLN A 133 13.66 2.97 0.92
N HIS A 134 13.41 1.68 0.62
CA HIS A 134 12.51 0.87 1.45
C HIS A 134 13.11 0.62 2.84
N GLY A 135 14.41 0.30 2.92
CA GLY A 135 15.10 0.10 4.19
C GLY A 135 15.05 1.34 5.08
N VAL A 136 15.26 2.54 4.50
CA VAL A 136 15.15 3.81 5.23
C VAL A 136 13.72 4.05 5.74
N ALA A 137 12.70 3.84 4.90
CA ALA A 137 11.30 4.00 5.33
C ALA A 137 10.93 3.02 6.46
N SER A 138 11.32 1.75 6.34
CA SER A 138 11.09 0.73 7.36
C SER A 138 11.84 1.03 8.65
N ALA A 139 13.11 1.44 8.58
CA ALA A 139 13.90 1.82 9.75
C ALA A 139 13.32 3.06 10.47
N ALA A 140 12.92 4.08 9.72
CA ALA A 140 12.29 5.28 10.28
C ALA A 140 10.97 4.93 10.99
N ALA A 141 10.12 4.11 10.36
CA ALA A 141 8.86 3.66 10.96
C ALA A 141 9.07 2.79 12.22
N CYS A 142 10.15 2.00 12.29
CA CYS A 142 10.48 1.19 13.47
C CYS A 142 11.07 2.02 14.62
N ALA A 143 11.70 3.16 14.32
CA ALA A 143 12.26 4.06 15.32
C ALA A 143 11.21 4.99 15.96
N ARG A 144 9.99 4.98 15.41
CA ARG A 144 8.83 5.74 15.87
C ARG A 144 8.05 4.96 16.93
#